data_AF-A0A813FNQ3-F1
#
_entry.id   AF-A0A813FNQ3-F1
#
_cell.length_a   1.000
_cell.length_b   1.000
_cell.length_c   1.000
_cell.angle_alpha   90.00
_cell.angle_beta   90.00
_cell.angle_gamma   90.00
#
_symmetry.space_group_name_H-M   'P 1'
#
loop_
_entity.id
_entity.type
_entity.pdbx_description
1 polymer ?
#
loop_
_entity_poly.entity_id
_entity_poly.type
_entity_poly.pdbx_seq_one_letter_code
_entity_poly.pdbx_strand_id
1 'polypeptide(L)'
;MVAAVALCNLWLPAFVPPPAGQSLRHGVHMSTAVGAAAVLGAATEAFALPTYLPTYDKIDDAATKLSAASYPFLKEIDWTSPVYGSLPNANPVKVLAAINSALVMGASMDSAALKAGVMAHAKAIGHVDSRGMIPLPDYTEINAAIGHMVASVPEGQVIDVFNAFSDVVKKEEVGAYMKSLVNSGDAEAAYQAFWEFKNVVAAAQR
;
A
#
# COMPACT_ATOMS: atom_id res chain seq x y z
N MET A 1 -11.70 33.83 15.54
CA MET A 1 -10.91 35.06 15.82
C MET A 1 -9.66 34.59 16.54
N VAL A 2 -8.45 34.52 15.98
CA VAL A 2 -7.57 35.48 15.25
C VAL A 2 -6.63 34.63 14.36
N ALA A 3 -6.60 34.76 13.01
CA ALA A 3 -5.61 35.46 12.13
C ALA A 3 -4.13 35.02 12.35
N ALA A 4 -3.21 34.85 11.38
CA ALA A 4 -3.04 35.10 9.94
C ALA A 4 -1.82 34.25 9.45
N VAL A 5 -1.84 33.59 8.29
CA VAL A 5 -1.19 33.96 7.00
C VAL A 5 0.32 34.30 7.03
N ALA A 6 1.07 33.48 6.25
CA ALA A 6 2.31 33.73 5.50
C ALA A 6 3.69 33.79 6.19
N LEU A 7 4.54 32.82 5.80
CA LEU A 7 6.00 32.93 5.57
C LEU A 7 6.34 31.90 4.47
N CYS A 8 6.32 32.28 3.21
CA CYS A 8 7.50 32.69 2.40
C CYS A 8 8.56 31.58 2.17
N ASN A 9 8.34 30.77 1.13
CA ASN A 9 9.18 30.71 -0.07
C ASN A 9 10.72 30.71 0.09
N LEU A 10 11.31 29.53 0.35
CA LEU A 10 12.71 29.21 0.01
C LEU A 10 12.66 27.98 -0.93
N TRP A 11 12.57 28.15 -2.26
CA TRP A 11 13.71 28.11 -3.20
C TRP A 11 14.85 27.20 -2.70
N LEU A 12 15.14 26.06 -3.34
CA LEU A 12 15.76 25.96 -4.68
C LEU A 12 15.48 24.59 -5.34
N PRO A 13 15.25 24.52 -6.67
CA PRO A 13 15.60 23.37 -7.50
C PRO A 13 16.98 23.56 -8.17
N ALA A 14 17.53 22.44 -8.65
CA ALA A 14 18.65 22.30 -9.61
C ALA A 14 20.05 21.99 -9.04
N PHE A 15 20.36 20.69 -8.99
CA PHE A 15 21.71 20.17 -9.15
C PHE A 15 21.94 19.95 -10.66
N VAL A 16 22.84 20.72 -11.29
CA VAL A 16 23.21 20.61 -12.70
C VAL A 16 24.67 20.12 -12.77
N PRO A 17 24.97 18.99 -13.44
CA PRO A 17 26.35 18.60 -13.73
C PRO A 17 26.93 19.37 -14.94
N PRO A 18 28.26 19.59 -14.98
CA PRO A 18 28.91 20.43 -15.99
C PRO A 18 28.99 19.76 -17.38
N PRO A 19 29.09 20.54 -18.47
CA PRO A 19 29.26 20.01 -19.82
C PRO A 19 30.74 19.70 -20.11
N ALA A 20 31.04 18.48 -20.57
CA ALA A 20 32.32 18.19 -21.21
C ALA A 20 32.23 18.52 -22.70
N GLY A 21 33.09 19.44 -23.14
CA GLY A 21 33.15 19.94 -24.51
C GLY A 21 33.80 19.00 -25.52
N GLN A 22 33.22 19.02 -26.73
CA GLN A 22 33.82 19.11 -28.07
C GLN A 22 35.03 18.23 -28.44
N SER A 23 34.87 17.43 -29.52
CA SER A 23 35.49 17.74 -30.83
C SER A 23 35.08 16.75 -31.93
N LEU A 24 34.33 17.29 -32.91
CA LEU A 24 34.43 17.13 -34.37
C LEU A 24 35.25 15.95 -34.96
N ARG A 25 34.65 15.21 -35.92
CA ARG A 25 34.97 15.29 -37.37
C ARG A 25 34.13 14.35 -38.24
N HIS A 26 33.90 14.82 -39.47
CA HIS A 26 33.16 14.25 -40.61
C HIS A 26 33.67 12.89 -41.11
N GLY A 27 32.77 12.12 -41.75
CA GLY A 27 33.14 11.12 -42.76
C GLY A 27 32.07 10.08 -43.06
N VAL A 28 31.34 10.26 -44.15
CA VAL A 28 30.40 9.29 -44.74
C VAL A 28 31.18 8.14 -45.39
N HIS A 29 30.76 6.88 -45.17
CA HIS A 29 30.74 5.87 -46.24
C HIS A 29 29.82 4.68 -45.92
N MET A 30 28.92 4.38 -46.86
CA MET A 30 28.09 3.18 -46.93
C MET A 30 28.91 2.00 -47.49
N SER A 31 28.69 0.78 -46.98
CA SER A 31 28.24 -0.40 -47.75
C SER A 31 28.53 -1.75 -47.07
N THR A 32 27.43 -2.51 -46.91
CA THR A 32 27.22 -3.95 -47.16
C THR A 32 28.08 -5.04 -46.51
N ALA A 33 27.32 -5.93 -45.85
CA ALA A 33 27.31 -7.39 -46.00
C ALA A 33 27.95 -8.25 -44.90
N VAL A 34 27.02 -8.88 -44.14
CA VAL A 34 26.96 -10.29 -43.72
C VAL A 34 28.19 -10.90 -43.03
N GLY A 35 28.03 -11.15 -41.73
CA GLY A 35 28.84 -12.09 -40.97
C GLY A 35 28.07 -12.57 -39.75
N ALA A 36 27.77 -13.86 -39.70
CA ALA A 36 27.19 -14.54 -38.54
C ALA A 36 28.21 -14.69 -37.41
N ALA A 37 27.67 -14.91 -36.20
CA ALA A 37 28.30 -15.43 -34.97
C ALA A 37 28.71 -14.43 -33.88
N ALA A 38 28.03 -14.60 -32.75
CA ALA A 38 28.47 -14.45 -31.35
C ALA A 38 29.18 -13.15 -30.94
N VAL A 39 28.42 -12.26 -30.28
CA VAL A 39 28.96 -11.37 -29.25
C VAL A 39 27.95 -11.31 -28.10
N LEU A 40 28.41 -11.70 -26.90
CA LEU A 40 27.79 -11.35 -25.62
C LEU A 40 27.56 -9.84 -25.58
N GLY A 41 26.31 -9.41 -25.75
CA GLY A 41 25.91 -8.04 -25.51
C GLY A 41 25.73 -7.82 -24.01
N ALA A 42 26.81 -7.39 -23.34
CA ALA A 42 26.72 -6.68 -22.08
C ALA A 42 25.93 -5.38 -22.35
N ALA A 43 24.63 -5.41 -22.08
CA ALA A 43 23.82 -4.22 -22.02
C ALA A 43 24.21 -3.47 -20.74
N THR A 44 24.95 -2.38 -20.96
CA THR A 44 25.03 -1.15 -20.17
C THR A 44 24.41 -1.21 -18.78
N GLU A 45 25.25 -0.97 -17.78
CA GLU A 45 24.97 -0.65 -16.37
C GLU A 45 23.77 0.31 -16.23
N ALA A 46 22.55 -0.23 -16.35
CA ALA A 46 21.39 0.35 -15.75
C ALA A 46 21.58 0.15 -14.25
N PHE A 47 21.45 1.24 -13.49
CA PHE A 47 21.33 1.24 -12.03
C PHE A 47 20.60 -0.04 -11.60
N ALA A 48 21.36 -1.01 -11.06
CA ALA A 48 20.81 -2.28 -10.63
C ALA A 48 19.92 -1.98 -9.42
N LEU A 49 18.66 -1.64 -9.69
CA LEU A 49 17.60 -1.86 -8.73
C LEU A 49 17.75 -3.32 -8.32
N PRO A 50 17.88 -3.62 -7.02
CA PRO A 50 18.02 -4.99 -6.59
C PRO A 50 16.90 -5.78 -7.25
N THR A 51 17.26 -6.82 -8.00
CA THR A 51 16.31 -7.82 -8.50
C THR A 51 15.80 -8.58 -7.29
N TYR A 52 14.95 -7.92 -6.50
CA TYR A 52 14.02 -8.56 -5.60
C TYR A 52 12.98 -9.18 -6.52
N LEU A 53 13.27 -10.40 -6.98
CA LEU A 53 12.19 -11.26 -7.40
C LEU A 53 11.27 -11.36 -6.17
N PRO A 54 9.99 -10.93 -6.24
CA PRO A 54 9.11 -11.03 -5.09
C PRO A 54 9.10 -12.50 -4.65
N THR A 55 9.57 -12.75 -3.43
CA THR A 55 9.53 -14.08 -2.86
C THR A 55 8.08 -14.32 -2.47
N TYR A 56 7.29 -14.82 -3.41
CA TYR A 56 5.90 -15.19 -3.17
C TYR A 56 5.83 -16.25 -2.06
N ASP A 57 5.08 -15.96 -1.00
CA ASP A 57 4.88 -16.86 0.13
C ASP A 57 3.40 -17.13 0.41
N LYS A 58 3.13 -17.81 1.53
CA LYS A 58 1.76 -18.21 1.91
C LYS A 58 0.83 -17.01 2.14
N ILE A 59 1.36 -15.87 2.59
CA ILE A 59 0.59 -14.63 2.77
C ILE A 59 0.17 -14.10 1.40
N ASP A 60 1.04 -14.12 0.38
CA ASP A 60 0.67 -13.69 -0.98
C ASP A 60 -0.42 -14.59 -1.60
N ASP A 61 -0.29 -15.90 -1.44
CA ASP A 61 -1.31 -16.87 -1.88
C ASP A 61 -2.65 -16.62 -1.18
N ALA A 62 -2.62 -16.35 0.12
CA ALA A 62 -3.81 -16.05 0.91
C ALA A 62 -4.40 -14.68 0.55
N ALA A 63 -3.57 -13.68 0.26
CA ALA A 63 -4.00 -12.35 -0.17
C ALA A 63 -4.71 -12.43 -1.53
N THR A 64 -4.25 -13.28 -2.44
CA THR A 64 -4.94 -13.54 -3.72
C THR A 64 -6.37 -14.07 -3.48
N LYS A 65 -6.53 -15.04 -2.57
CA LYS A 65 -7.84 -15.60 -2.22
C LYS A 65 -8.74 -14.57 -1.54
N LEU A 66 -8.21 -13.84 -0.56
CA LEU A 66 -8.91 -12.74 0.12
C LEU A 66 -9.39 -11.72 -0.90
N SER A 67 -8.51 -11.29 -1.79
CA SER A 67 -8.80 -10.22 -2.74
C SER A 67 -9.88 -10.65 -3.72
N ALA A 68 -9.79 -11.85 -4.30
CA ALA A 68 -10.82 -12.38 -5.18
C ALA A 68 -12.20 -12.46 -4.50
N ALA A 69 -12.25 -12.96 -3.26
CA ALA A 69 -13.50 -13.13 -2.52
C ALA A 69 -14.11 -11.80 -2.01
N SER A 70 -13.28 -10.81 -1.68
CA SER A 70 -13.72 -9.53 -1.12
C SER A 70 -13.83 -8.39 -2.14
N TYR A 71 -13.37 -8.56 -3.38
CA TYR A 71 -13.46 -7.54 -4.42
C TYR A 71 -14.90 -7.15 -4.81
N PRO A 72 -15.90 -8.07 -4.82
CA PRO A 72 -17.30 -7.68 -4.97
C PRO A 72 -17.73 -6.64 -3.92
N PHE A 73 -17.51 -6.93 -2.63
CA PHE A 73 -17.75 -6.00 -1.52
C PHE A 73 -16.98 -4.68 -1.67
N LEU A 74 -15.70 -4.72 -2.06
CA LEU A 74 -14.86 -3.54 -2.24
C LEU A 74 -15.45 -2.54 -3.27
N LYS A 75 -16.09 -3.03 -4.33
CA LYS A 75 -16.73 -2.22 -5.39
C LYS A 75 -18.04 -1.56 -4.97
N GLU A 76 -18.69 -2.09 -3.94
CA GLU A 76 -19.95 -1.56 -3.40
C GLU A 76 -19.72 -0.36 -2.48
N ILE A 77 -18.53 -0.27 -1.90
CA ILE A 77 -18.13 0.83 -1.02
C ILE A 77 -18.05 2.14 -1.83
N ASP A 78 -18.73 3.17 -1.35
CA ASP A 78 -18.56 4.53 -1.84
C ASP A 78 -17.35 5.19 -1.16
N TRP A 79 -16.16 5.01 -1.74
CA TRP A 79 -14.90 5.57 -1.25
C TRP A 79 -14.85 7.10 -1.23
N THR A 80 -15.83 7.78 -1.84
CA THR A 80 -15.93 9.25 -1.85
C THR A 80 -16.82 9.80 -0.73
N SER A 81 -17.46 8.92 0.04
CA SER A 81 -18.38 9.30 1.10
C SER A 81 -17.67 10.08 2.22
N PRO A 82 -18.26 11.19 2.73
CA PRO A 82 -17.69 11.95 3.83
C PRO A 82 -17.71 11.20 5.16
N VAL A 83 -18.38 10.04 5.23
CA VAL A 83 -18.53 9.26 6.46
C VAL A 83 -17.19 8.86 7.07
N TYR A 84 -16.17 8.61 6.24
CA TYR A 84 -14.82 8.22 6.70
C TYR A 84 -14.04 9.38 7.33
N GLY A 85 -14.50 10.62 7.19
CA GLY A 85 -13.87 11.80 7.79
C GLY A 85 -14.35 12.14 9.20
N SER A 86 -15.25 11.34 9.79
CA SER A 86 -15.87 11.67 11.08
C SER A 86 -15.99 10.47 12.01
N LEU A 87 -15.80 10.70 13.32
CA LEU A 87 -16.08 9.76 14.39
C LEU A 87 -17.12 10.39 15.33
N PRO A 88 -18.42 10.28 15.02
CA PRO A 88 -19.46 10.99 15.76
C PRO A 88 -19.46 10.56 17.22
N ASN A 89 -19.48 11.55 18.13
CA ASN A 89 -19.53 11.35 19.59
C ASN A 89 -18.36 10.55 20.18
N ALA A 90 -17.26 10.36 19.45
CA ALA A 90 -16.08 9.66 19.97
C ALA A 90 -15.37 10.49 21.05
N ASN A 91 -14.93 9.83 22.12
CA ASN A 91 -14.18 10.47 23.19
C ASN A 91 -12.74 10.76 22.71
N PRO A 92 -12.29 12.04 22.65
CA PRO A 92 -10.96 12.37 22.12
C PRO A 92 -9.79 11.72 22.87
N VAL A 93 -9.92 11.48 24.18
CA VAL A 93 -8.88 10.83 24.99
C VAL A 93 -8.78 9.35 24.63
N LYS A 94 -9.91 8.67 24.41
CA LYS A 94 -9.92 7.28 23.94
C LYS A 94 -9.38 7.16 22.51
N VAL A 95 -9.71 8.10 21.64
CA VAL A 95 -9.17 8.17 20.27
C VAL A 95 -7.64 8.32 20.31
N LEU A 96 -7.11 9.21 21.13
CA LEU A 96 -5.66 9.38 21.28
C LEU A 96 -4.99 8.10 21.82
N ALA A 97 -5.62 7.42 22.77
CA ALA A 97 -5.12 6.14 23.27
C ALA A 97 -5.09 5.04 22.18
N ALA A 98 -6.12 4.96 21.35
CA ALA A 98 -6.16 4.02 20.21
C ALA A 98 -5.08 4.33 19.16
N ILE A 99 -4.88 5.61 18.83
CA ILE A 99 -3.79 6.05 17.96
C ILE A 99 -2.43 5.67 18.57
N ASN A 100 -2.25 5.86 19.87
CA ASN A 100 -1.00 5.49 20.55
C ASN A 100 -0.70 3.98 20.41
N SER A 101 -1.69 3.09 20.55
CA SER A 101 -1.50 1.65 20.30
C SER A 101 -1.05 1.38 18.85
N ALA A 102 -1.64 2.06 17.86
CA ALA A 102 -1.25 1.91 16.46
C ALA A 102 0.18 2.43 16.20
N LEU A 103 0.60 3.51 16.85
CA LEU A 103 1.97 4.02 16.76
C LEU A 103 2.98 3.06 17.38
N VAL A 104 2.67 2.45 18.52
CA VAL A 104 3.52 1.44 19.16
C VAL A 104 3.69 0.20 18.26
N MET A 105 2.58 -0.29 17.67
CA MET A 105 2.63 -1.39 16.71
C MET A 105 3.44 -1.00 15.47
N GLY A 106 3.16 0.17 14.87
CA GLY A 106 3.86 0.65 13.69
C GLY A 106 5.37 0.84 13.89
N ALA A 107 5.79 1.28 15.07
CA ALA A 107 7.20 1.41 15.42
C ALA A 107 7.92 0.05 15.57
N SER A 108 7.17 -1.03 15.77
CA SER A 108 7.69 -2.39 15.94
C SER A 108 7.68 -3.20 14.65
N MET A 109 6.98 -2.73 13.60
CA MET A 109 6.91 -3.41 12.30
C MET A 109 8.28 -3.50 11.61
N ASP A 110 8.48 -4.57 10.84
CA ASP A 110 9.64 -4.66 9.96
C ASP A 110 9.64 -3.50 8.95
N SER A 111 10.75 -2.78 8.89
CA SER A 111 10.86 -1.57 8.07
C SER A 111 10.75 -1.84 6.56
N ALA A 112 11.14 -3.02 6.09
CA ALA A 112 11.00 -3.39 4.68
C ALA A 112 9.54 -3.73 4.36
N ALA A 113 8.84 -4.45 5.25
CA ALA A 113 7.41 -4.70 5.14
C ALA A 113 6.60 -3.38 5.16
N LEU A 114 6.90 -2.46 6.07
CA LEU A 114 6.25 -1.15 6.13
C LEU A 114 6.49 -0.34 4.84
N LYS A 115 7.73 -0.33 4.33
CA LYS A 115 8.05 0.33 3.05
C LYS A 115 7.28 -0.30 1.89
N ALA A 116 7.19 -1.63 1.83
CA ALA A 116 6.43 -2.33 0.80
C ALA A 116 4.95 -1.96 0.84
N GLY A 117 4.34 -1.91 2.04
CA GLY A 117 2.96 -1.45 2.23
C GLY A 117 2.73 -0.03 1.74
N VAL A 118 3.62 0.92 2.07
CA VAL A 118 3.53 2.31 1.59
C VAL A 118 3.60 2.38 0.07
N MET A 119 4.53 1.64 -0.55
CA MET A 119 4.70 1.65 -2.01
C MET A 119 3.50 1.01 -2.73
N ALA A 120 2.92 -0.06 -2.18
CA ALA A 120 1.72 -0.69 -2.72
C ALA A 120 0.52 0.28 -2.73
N HIS A 121 0.30 1.02 -1.65
CA HIS A 121 -0.76 2.03 -1.59
C HIS A 121 -0.48 3.21 -2.54
N ALA A 122 0.77 3.70 -2.59
CA ALA A 122 1.14 4.79 -3.49
C ALA A 122 0.92 4.43 -4.98
N LYS A 123 1.26 3.18 -5.35
CA LYS A 123 0.99 2.64 -6.69
C LYS A 123 -0.52 2.58 -6.97
N ALA A 124 -1.31 2.01 -6.04
CA ALA A 124 -2.75 1.85 -6.21
C ALA A 124 -3.49 3.19 -6.39
N ILE A 125 -3.08 4.23 -5.66
CA ILE A 125 -3.62 5.59 -5.81
C ILE A 125 -3.39 6.12 -7.23
N GLY A 126 -2.26 5.77 -7.86
CA GLY A 126 -1.96 6.12 -9.25
C GLY A 126 -2.90 5.47 -10.28
N HIS A 127 -3.66 4.45 -9.88
CA HIS A 127 -4.58 3.70 -10.74
C HIS A 127 -6.05 3.81 -10.31
N VAL A 128 -6.36 4.74 -9.40
CA VAL A 128 -7.72 4.93 -8.90
C VAL A 128 -8.66 5.44 -9.99
N ASP A 129 -9.90 4.94 -10.03
CA ASP A 129 -10.94 5.43 -10.92
C ASP A 129 -11.68 6.66 -10.33
N SER A 130 -12.66 7.18 -11.07
CA SER A 130 -13.44 8.36 -10.64
C SER A 130 -14.31 8.13 -9.41
N ARG A 131 -14.49 6.88 -8.96
CA ARG A 131 -15.24 6.50 -7.76
C ARG A 131 -14.33 6.21 -6.57
N GLY A 132 -13.03 6.43 -6.69
CA GLY A 132 -12.07 6.07 -5.65
C GLY A 132 -11.73 4.58 -5.62
N MET A 133 -12.13 3.80 -6.65
CA MET A 133 -11.89 2.37 -6.70
C MET A 133 -10.55 2.04 -7.35
N ILE A 134 -9.86 1.05 -6.80
CA ILE A 134 -8.58 0.54 -7.32
C ILE A 134 -8.79 -0.78 -8.07
N PRO A 135 -7.92 -1.15 -9.02
CA PRO A 135 -8.03 -2.42 -9.74
C PRO A 135 -7.63 -3.62 -8.86
N LEU A 136 -8.19 -4.80 -9.13
CA LEU A 136 -7.98 -6.03 -8.36
C LEU A 136 -6.50 -6.40 -8.12
N PRO A 137 -5.57 -6.27 -9.10
CA PRO A 137 -4.16 -6.55 -8.85
C PRO A 137 -3.56 -5.66 -7.77
N ASP A 138 -3.88 -4.36 -7.76
CA ASP A 138 -3.38 -3.43 -6.76
C ASP A 138 -3.99 -3.70 -5.37
N TYR A 139 -5.27 -4.06 -5.32
CA TYR A 139 -5.91 -4.50 -4.08
C TYR A 139 -5.25 -5.77 -3.51
N THR A 140 -4.84 -6.68 -4.38
CA THR A 140 -4.13 -7.91 -3.98
C THR A 140 -2.74 -7.59 -3.41
N GLU A 141 -1.99 -6.71 -4.07
CA GLU A 141 -0.69 -6.26 -3.58
C GLU A 141 -0.80 -5.54 -2.22
N ILE A 142 -1.84 -4.71 -2.04
CA ILE A 142 -2.11 -4.06 -0.75
C ILE A 142 -2.39 -5.10 0.34
N ASN A 143 -3.26 -6.07 0.09
CA ASN A 143 -3.60 -7.10 1.08
C ASN A 143 -2.39 -7.96 1.46
N ALA A 144 -1.56 -8.34 0.48
CA ALA A 144 -0.32 -9.08 0.74
C ALA A 144 0.64 -8.25 1.61
N ALA A 145 0.89 -6.99 1.24
CA ALA A 145 1.76 -6.11 1.99
C ALA A 145 1.29 -5.87 3.43
N ILE A 146 -0.01 -5.66 3.64
CA ILE A 146 -0.60 -5.55 4.99
C ILE A 146 -0.43 -6.85 5.77
N GLY A 147 -0.61 -8.02 5.14
CA GLY A 147 -0.35 -9.31 5.75
C GLY A 147 1.07 -9.44 6.29
N HIS A 148 2.07 -9.05 5.49
CA HIS A 148 3.47 -9.05 5.92
C HIS A 148 3.74 -8.04 7.04
N MET A 149 3.15 -6.84 6.97
CA MET A 149 3.26 -5.84 8.05
C MET A 149 2.73 -6.40 9.37
N VAL A 150 1.57 -7.05 9.36
CA VAL A 150 0.96 -7.64 10.57
C VAL A 150 1.77 -8.85 11.07
N ALA A 151 2.25 -9.71 10.18
CA ALA A 151 3.11 -10.85 10.54
C ALA A 151 4.47 -10.42 11.13
N SER A 152 4.89 -9.17 10.91
CA SER A 152 6.18 -8.67 11.39
C SER A 152 6.21 -8.22 12.85
N VAL A 153 5.07 -8.20 13.54
CA VAL A 153 4.95 -7.77 14.94
C VAL A 153 4.32 -8.86 15.82
N PRO A 154 4.53 -8.83 17.15
CA PRO A 154 3.87 -9.77 18.05
C PRO A 154 2.35 -9.68 18.02
N GLU A 155 1.65 -10.81 18.13
CA GLU A 155 0.17 -10.90 18.15
C GLU A 155 -0.45 -9.94 19.18
N GLY A 156 0.17 -9.82 20.36
CA GLY A 156 -0.31 -8.94 21.42
C GLY A 156 -0.49 -7.49 20.98
N GLN A 157 0.44 -6.94 20.17
CA GLN A 157 0.30 -5.57 19.67
C GLN A 157 -0.85 -5.41 18.69
N VAL A 158 -1.12 -6.44 17.87
CA VAL A 158 -2.26 -6.45 16.94
C VAL A 158 -3.58 -6.43 17.72
N ILE A 159 -3.67 -7.25 18.76
CA ILE A 159 -4.84 -7.33 19.64
C ILE A 159 -5.02 -6.03 20.46
N ASP A 160 -3.94 -5.40 20.92
CA ASP A 160 -4.00 -4.12 21.62
C ASP A 160 -4.57 -3.00 20.74
N VAL A 161 -4.16 -2.95 19.46
CA VAL A 161 -4.75 -2.02 18.48
C VAL A 161 -6.23 -2.32 18.26
N PHE A 162 -6.59 -3.59 18.03
CA PHE A 162 -7.98 -3.99 17.81
C PHE A 162 -8.88 -3.61 19.00
N ASN A 163 -8.45 -3.90 20.23
CA ASN A 163 -9.21 -3.59 21.44
C ASN A 163 -9.35 -2.08 21.65
N ALA A 164 -8.28 -1.31 21.42
CA ALA A 164 -8.33 0.13 21.60
C ALA A 164 -9.27 0.83 20.61
N PHE A 165 -9.29 0.41 19.34
CA PHE A 165 -10.26 0.94 18.36
C PHE A 165 -11.68 0.43 18.60
N SER A 166 -11.86 -0.79 19.11
CA SER A 166 -13.18 -1.32 19.48
C SER A 166 -13.83 -0.54 20.63
N ASP A 167 -13.03 0.04 21.55
CA ASP A 167 -13.53 0.93 22.61
C ASP A 167 -13.89 2.34 22.11
N VAL A 168 -13.38 2.74 20.94
CA VAL A 168 -13.70 4.01 20.27
C VAL A 168 -14.91 3.86 19.34
N VAL A 169 -14.97 2.76 18.60
CA VAL A 169 -15.95 2.50 17.55
C VAL A 169 -16.87 1.37 18.00
N LYS A 170 -18.07 1.73 18.43
CA LYS A 170 -19.09 0.74 18.80
C LYS A 170 -19.54 -0.05 17.59
N LYS A 171 -19.23 -1.34 17.58
CA LYS A 171 -19.55 -2.28 16.50
C LYS A 171 -21.04 -2.29 16.16
N GLU A 172 -21.90 -2.21 17.16
CA GLU A 172 -23.36 -2.31 17.01
C GLU A 172 -23.94 -1.11 16.26
N GLU A 173 -23.31 0.06 16.38
CA GLU A 173 -23.74 1.28 15.72
C GLU A 173 -23.05 1.43 14.36
N VAL A 174 -21.71 1.45 14.36
CA VAL A 174 -20.93 1.73 13.14
C VAL A 174 -20.92 0.53 12.21
N GLY A 175 -20.71 -0.69 12.73
CA GLY A 175 -20.66 -1.90 11.91
C GLY A 175 -22.00 -2.20 11.23
N ALA A 176 -23.12 -2.03 11.94
CA ALA A 176 -24.44 -2.21 11.36
C ALA A 176 -24.74 -1.17 10.28
N TYR A 177 -24.39 0.09 10.51
CA TYR A 177 -24.54 1.15 9.51
C TYR A 177 -23.67 0.91 8.27
N MET A 178 -22.38 0.56 8.43
CA MET A 178 -21.52 0.28 7.27
C MET A 178 -22.02 -0.90 6.45
N LYS A 179 -22.49 -1.96 7.12
CA LYS A 179 -23.05 -3.14 6.44
C LYS A 179 -24.36 -2.81 5.70
N SER A 180 -25.16 -1.85 6.16
CA SER A 180 -26.41 -1.48 5.48
C SER A 180 -26.20 -0.69 4.18
N LEU A 181 -24.98 -0.22 3.92
CA LEU A 181 -24.61 0.51 2.70
C LEU A 181 -24.16 -0.41 1.55
N VAL A 182 -24.05 -1.73 1.80
CA VAL A 182 -23.50 -2.72 0.87
C VAL A 182 -24.41 -3.96 0.81
N ASN A 183 -24.09 -4.90 -0.07
CA ASN A 183 -24.73 -6.21 -0.09
C ASN A 183 -24.27 -7.05 1.12
N SER A 184 -25.24 -7.55 1.90
CA SER A 184 -24.94 -8.34 3.09
C SER A 184 -24.18 -9.64 2.78
N GLY A 185 -24.49 -10.30 1.66
CA GLY A 185 -23.85 -11.55 1.25
C GLY A 185 -22.39 -11.35 0.85
N ASP A 186 -22.11 -10.30 0.07
CA ASP A 186 -20.74 -9.98 -0.34
C ASP A 186 -19.90 -9.52 0.87
N ALA A 187 -20.48 -8.74 1.78
CA ALA A 187 -19.81 -8.35 3.03
C ALA A 187 -19.50 -9.56 3.94
N GLU A 188 -20.42 -10.53 4.04
CA GLU A 188 -20.20 -11.76 4.81
C GLU A 188 -19.14 -12.66 4.16
N ALA A 189 -19.14 -12.79 2.83
CA ALA A 189 -18.12 -13.52 2.09
C ALA A 189 -16.73 -12.88 2.25
N ALA A 190 -16.64 -11.56 2.15
CA ALA A 190 -15.41 -10.82 2.40
C ALA A 190 -14.89 -11.05 3.84
N TYR A 191 -15.78 -11.02 4.84
CA TYR A 191 -15.42 -11.27 6.23
C TYR A 191 -14.94 -12.71 6.46
N GLN A 192 -15.60 -13.71 5.87
CA GLN A 192 -15.17 -15.10 5.96
C GLN A 192 -13.77 -15.31 5.35
N ALA A 193 -13.54 -14.74 4.16
CA ALA A 193 -12.22 -14.79 3.51
C ALA A 193 -11.14 -14.07 4.33
N PHE A 194 -11.49 -12.97 5.01
CA PHE A 194 -10.60 -12.30 5.95
C PHE A 194 -10.21 -13.21 7.13
N TRP A 195 -11.15 -14.00 7.69
CA TRP A 195 -10.84 -14.95 8.77
C TRP A 195 -9.89 -16.07 8.33
N GLU A 196 -9.98 -16.52 7.08
CA GLU A 196 -9.04 -17.47 6.51
C GLU A 196 -7.66 -16.84 6.29
N PHE A 197 -7.63 -15.64 5.72
CA PHE A 197 -6.39 -14.88 5.49
C PHE A 197 -5.63 -14.62 6.79
N LYS A 198 -6.31 -14.09 7.82
CA LYS A 198 -5.66 -13.77 9.09
C LYS A 198 -5.11 -15.02 9.80
N ASN A 199 -5.67 -16.22 9.57
CA ASN A 199 -5.09 -17.46 10.10
C ASN A 199 -3.72 -17.76 9.47
N VAL A 200 -3.57 -17.48 8.18
CA VAL A 200 -2.28 -17.64 7.48
C VAL A 200 -1.27 -16.60 7.96
N VAL A 201 -1.70 -15.35 8.13
CA VAL A 201 -0.87 -14.27 8.69
C VAL A 201 -0.39 -14.63 10.10
N ALA A 202 -1.29 -15.06 10.98
CA ALA A 202 -0.95 -15.48 12.34
C ALA A 202 0.05 -16.64 12.37
N ALA A 203 -0.08 -17.61 11.46
CA ALA A 203 0.87 -18.72 11.36
C ALA A 203 2.27 -18.31 10.88
N ALA A 204 2.41 -17.15 10.24
CA ALA A 204 3.68 -16.59 9.78
C ALA A 204 4.21 -15.49 10.73
N GLN A 205 3.46 -15.15 11.78
CA GLN A 205 3.75 -14.05 12.69
C GLN A 205 4.98 -14.36 13.56
N ARG A 206 5.81 -13.34 13.82
CA ARG A 206 7.06 -13.46 14.59
C ARG A 206 6.95 -12.85 15.98
#